data_AF-A0AAJ1UGR6-F1
#
_entry.id   AF-A0AAJ1UGR6-F1
#
_cell.length_a   1.000
_cell.length_b   1.000
_cell.length_c   1.000
_cell.angle_alpha   90.00
_cell.angle_beta   90.00
_cell.angle_gamma   90.00
#
_symmetry.space_group_name_H-M   'P 1'
#
loop_
_entity.id
_entity.type
_entity.pdbx_description
1 polymer ?
#
loop_
_entity_poly.entity_id
_entity_poly.type
_entity_poly.pdbx_seq_one_letter_code
_entity_poly.pdbx_strand_id
1 'polypeptide(L)'
;MPLAFERQPGSAVDRQRGVTITAPRVLPASPPEDPSHTEYQYLLYLNGQRVDGLGLFGTEQLIETQNGPERVFTLDLGRDWVLKSILGFKRKLNNSDDDLAFLHSLSRGLVLANMDHSSTRYAVRYVAVTTNEALARNGIVTKDLPPPHGDVRVVLADAFNPVRAE
;
A
#
# COMPACT_ATOMS: atom_id res chain seq x y z
N MET A 1 2.20 18.28 6.23
CA MET A 1 0.75 18.09 6.07
C MET A 1 0.51 16.77 5.37
N PRO A 2 -0.24 15.85 6.01
CA PRO A 2 -0.39 14.47 5.56
C PRO A 2 -1.02 14.43 4.17
N LEU A 3 -0.69 13.38 3.42
CA LEU A 3 -1.37 13.14 2.15
C LEU A 3 -2.80 12.68 2.42
N ALA A 4 -3.76 13.28 1.72
CA ALA A 4 -5.18 12.97 1.85
C ALA A 4 -5.71 12.44 0.52
N PHE A 5 -5.62 11.12 0.33
CA PHE A 5 -6.04 10.48 -0.92
C PHE A 5 -7.54 10.23 -0.95
N GLU A 6 -8.15 10.64 -2.06
CA GLU A 6 -9.47 10.21 -2.47
C GLU A 6 -9.35 9.19 -3.59
N ARG A 7 -10.20 8.17 -3.54
CA ARG A 7 -10.33 7.20 -4.64
C ARG A 7 -10.87 7.90 -5.88
N GLN A 8 -10.34 7.52 -7.04
CA GLN A 8 -10.85 7.82 -8.37
C GLN A 8 -10.80 6.54 -9.23
N PRO A 9 -11.52 6.45 -10.34
CA PRO A 9 -11.37 5.32 -11.27
C PRO A 9 -9.91 5.19 -11.74
N GLY A 10 -9.31 4.02 -11.53
CA GLY A 10 -7.92 3.67 -11.88
C GLY A 10 -6.87 4.38 -11.03
N SER A 11 -7.23 4.86 -9.83
CA SER A 11 -6.97 6.20 -9.31
C SER A 11 -6.90 6.30 -7.78
N ALA A 12 -5.83 6.82 -7.17
CA ALA A 12 -5.94 7.54 -5.89
C ALA A 12 -5.27 8.91 -6.01
N VAL A 13 -5.97 9.97 -5.58
CA VAL A 13 -5.56 11.37 -5.79
C VAL A 13 -5.60 12.16 -4.50
N ASP A 14 -4.47 12.78 -4.14
CA ASP A 14 -4.44 13.92 -3.23
C ASP A 14 -4.43 15.19 -4.07
N ARG A 15 -5.58 15.88 -4.14
CA ARG A 15 -5.73 17.09 -4.95
C ARG A 15 -4.96 18.27 -4.37
N GLN A 16 -4.85 18.35 -3.05
CA GLN A 16 -4.20 19.48 -2.38
C GLN A 16 -2.70 19.50 -2.65
N ARG A 17 -2.08 18.31 -2.72
CA ARG A 17 -0.67 18.12 -3.03
C ARG A 17 -0.41 17.83 -4.50
N GLY A 18 -1.45 17.65 -5.31
CA GLY A 18 -1.36 17.27 -6.72
C GLY A 18 -0.76 15.89 -6.95
N VAL A 19 -0.81 15.01 -5.95
CA VAL A 19 -0.22 13.67 -6.02
C VAL A 19 -1.25 12.70 -6.58
N THR A 20 -0.85 11.89 -7.57
CA THR A 20 -1.68 10.80 -8.08
C THR A 20 -0.90 9.49 -8.07
N ILE A 21 -1.56 8.44 -7.57
CA ILE A 21 -1.11 7.05 -7.61
C ILE A 21 -2.04 6.32 -8.56
N THR A 22 -1.52 5.77 -9.64
CA THR A 22 -2.35 4.96 -10.56
C THR A 22 -2.61 3.59 -9.96
N ALA A 23 -3.70 2.95 -10.38
CA ALA A 23 -3.85 1.51 -10.22
C ALA A 23 -2.57 0.81 -10.71
N PRO A 24 -2.10 -0.22 -10.00
CA PRO A 24 -0.84 -0.85 -10.33
C PRO A 24 -0.98 -1.72 -11.57
N ARG A 25 0.11 -1.88 -12.30
CA ARG A 25 0.29 -3.06 -13.13
C ARG A 25 0.58 -4.24 -12.20
N VAL A 26 -0.14 -5.34 -12.38
CA VAL A 26 -0.03 -6.55 -11.55
C VAL A 26 0.63 -7.65 -12.37
N LEU A 27 1.71 -8.22 -11.85
CA LEU A 27 2.52 -9.25 -12.50
C LEU A 27 2.80 -10.42 -11.54
N PRO A 28 3.10 -11.63 -12.05
CA PRO A 28 3.72 -12.66 -11.23
C PRO A 28 5.05 -12.18 -10.68
N ALA A 29 5.38 -12.52 -9.43
CA ALA A 29 6.71 -12.26 -8.90
C ALA A 29 7.77 -13.01 -9.72
N SER A 30 8.92 -12.36 -9.90
CA SER A 30 10.07 -12.96 -10.59
C SER A 30 11.04 -13.60 -9.58
N PRO A 31 11.76 -14.67 -9.97
CA PRO A 31 12.82 -15.24 -9.15
C PRO A 31 13.83 -14.17 -8.68
N PRO A 32 14.35 -14.23 -7.45
CA PRO A 32 14.32 -15.38 -6.53
C PRO A 32 13.07 -15.47 -5.64
N GLU A 33 12.10 -14.56 -5.78
CA GLU A 33 10.90 -14.58 -4.95
C GLU A 33 10.00 -15.78 -5.30
N ASP A 34 9.21 -16.20 -4.32
CA ASP A 34 8.27 -17.29 -4.49
C ASP A 34 7.24 -16.92 -5.59
N PRO A 35 7.03 -17.76 -6.62
CA PRO A 35 6.08 -17.51 -7.71
C PRO A 35 4.62 -17.30 -7.28
N SER A 36 4.26 -17.68 -6.05
CA SER A 36 2.96 -17.38 -5.44
C SER A 36 2.80 -15.91 -5.03
N HIS A 37 3.89 -15.15 -4.98
CA HIS A 37 3.83 -13.71 -4.79
C HIS A 37 3.42 -12.99 -6.07
N THR A 38 2.78 -11.85 -5.86
CA THR A 38 2.38 -10.92 -6.90
C THR A 38 3.26 -9.68 -6.81
N GLU A 39 3.76 -9.19 -7.93
CA GLU A 39 4.41 -7.89 -8.02
C GLU A 39 3.41 -6.82 -8.45
N TYR A 40 3.36 -5.72 -7.69
CA TYR A 40 2.56 -4.54 -7.96
C TYR A 40 3.47 -3.40 -8.36
N GLN A 41 3.21 -2.79 -9.52
CA GLN A 41 3.99 -1.67 -10.05
C GLN A 41 3.10 -0.43 -10.19
N TYR A 42 3.27 0.53 -9.28
CA TYR A 42 2.56 1.80 -9.26
C TYR A 42 3.35 2.88 -9.99
N LEU A 43 2.62 3.82 -10.60
CA LEU A 43 3.18 5.05 -11.12
C LEU A 43 2.76 6.21 -10.22
N LEU A 44 3.73 7.08 -9.90
CA LEU A 44 3.53 8.24 -9.04
C LEU A 44 3.67 9.51 -9.86
N TYR A 45 2.64 10.36 -9.79
CA TYR A 45 2.58 11.63 -10.48
C TYR A 45 2.49 12.79 -9.48
N LEU A 46 3.09 13.92 -9.86
CA LEU A 46 2.96 15.20 -9.18
C LEU A 46 2.51 16.24 -10.21
N ASN A 47 1.36 16.87 -9.97
CA ASN A 47 0.76 17.87 -10.87
C ASN A 47 0.64 17.37 -12.32
N GLY A 48 0.27 16.10 -12.49
CA GLY A 48 0.11 15.46 -13.81
C GLY A 48 1.41 15.00 -14.48
N GLN A 49 2.58 15.27 -13.90
CA GLN A 49 3.86 14.78 -14.42
C GLN A 49 4.32 13.54 -13.65
N ARG A 50 4.79 12.51 -14.35
CA ARG A 50 5.35 11.33 -13.71
C ARG A 50 6.66 11.69 -13.03
N VAL A 51 6.76 11.40 -11.73
CA VAL A 51 7.93 11.72 -10.90
C VAL A 51 8.58 10.48 -10.28
N ASP A 52 7.87 9.34 -10.25
CA ASP A 52 8.41 8.09 -9.76
C ASP A 52 7.67 6.83 -10.24
N GLY A 53 8.20 5.68 -9.85
CA GLY A 53 7.49 4.40 -9.81
C GLY A 53 7.75 3.67 -8.50
N LEU A 54 6.80 2.85 -8.06
CA LEU A 54 6.94 2.01 -6.87
C LEU A 54 6.59 0.57 -7.22
N GLY A 55 7.59 -0.31 -7.17
CA GLY A 55 7.36 -1.76 -7.13
C GLY A 55 7.16 -2.22 -5.69
N LEU A 56 6.38 -3.27 -5.48
CA LEU A 56 6.35 -4.03 -4.22
C LEU A 56 5.75 -5.42 -4.45
N PHE A 57 6.08 -6.35 -3.57
CA PHE A 57 5.48 -7.67 -3.58
C PHE A 57 4.22 -7.71 -2.73
N GLY A 58 3.39 -8.71 -2.97
CA GLY A 58 2.20 -8.95 -2.20
C GLY A 58 1.73 -10.38 -2.36
N THR A 59 0.67 -10.71 -1.63
CA THR A 59 0.03 -12.03 -1.66
C THR A 59 -1.46 -11.89 -1.80
N GLU A 60 -2.10 -12.97 -2.21
CA GLU A 60 -3.53 -13.06 -2.40
C GLU A 60 -4.06 -14.30 -1.65
N GLN A 61 -5.15 -14.12 -0.92
CA GLN A 61 -5.82 -15.21 -0.19
C GLN A 61 -7.33 -15.05 -0.28
N LEU A 62 -8.05 -16.17 -0.40
CA LEU A 62 -9.48 -16.22 -0.17
C LEU A 62 -9.71 -16.78 1.23
N ILE A 63 -10.39 -16.03 2.08
CA ILE A 63 -10.69 -16.42 3.47
C ILE A 63 -12.19 -16.48 3.70
N GLU A 64 -12.64 -17.41 4.52
CA GLU A 64 -14.03 -17.46 4.99
C GLU A 64 -14.18 -16.60 6.24
N THR A 65 -15.15 -15.68 6.23
CA THR A 65 -15.48 -14.82 7.36
C THR A 65 -16.92 -15.06 7.80
N GLN A 66 -17.31 -14.51 8.96
CA GLN A 66 -18.72 -14.54 9.40
C GLN A 66 -19.66 -13.83 8.41
N ASN A 67 -19.14 -12.91 7.58
CA ASN A 67 -19.90 -12.15 6.59
C ASN A 67 -19.81 -12.76 5.18
N GLY A 68 -19.29 -13.98 5.06
CA GLY A 68 -19.03 -14.67 3.79
C GLY A 68 -17.57 -14.59 3.34
N PRO A 69 -17.27 -15.08 2.12
CA PRO A 69 -15.91 -15.13 1.61
C PRO A 69 -15.36 -13.73 1.32
N GLU A 70 -14.12 -13.50 1.74
CA GLU A 70 -13.36 -12.27 1.50
C GLU A 70 -12.07 -12.61 0.76
N ARG A 71 -11.82 -11.92 -0.35
CA ARG A 71 -10.57 -12.01 -1.09
C ARG A 71 -9.64 -10.89 -0.63
N VAL A 72 -8.56 -11.27 0.03
CA VAL A 72 -7.61 -10.37 0.68
C VAL A 72 -6.33 -10.29 -0.14
N PHE A 73 -5.99 -9.08 -0.54
CA PHE A 73 -4.75 -8.71 -1.20
C PHE A 73 -3.84 -8.01 -0.21
N THR A 74 -2.71 -8.63 0.13
CA THR A 74 -1.70 -8.02 1.00
C THR A 74 -0.65 -7.33 0.14
N LEU A 75 -0.37 -6.06 0.42
CA LEU A 75 0.73 -5.28 -0.14
C LEU A 75 1.87 -5.25 0.88
N ASP A 76 3.01 -5.87 0.58
CA ASP A 76 4.17 -5.95 1.49
C ASP A 76 5.12 -4.76 1.28
N LEU A 77 5.08 -3.83 2.23
CA LEU A 77 5.96 -2.67 2.31
C LEU A 77 7.16 -2.92 3.22
N GLY A 78 7.35 -4.13 3.76
CA GLY A 78 8.42 -4.47 4.70
C GLY A 78 9.80 -4.64 4.06
N ARG A 79 9.91 -4.61 2.74
CA ARG A 79 11.19 -4.71 2.04
C ARG A 79 11.95 -3.40 2.10
N ASP A 80 13.23 -3.45 2.45
CA ASP A 80 14.08 -2.26 2.62
C ASP A 80 14.09 -1.35 1.39
N TRP A 81 14.11 -1.93 0.19
CA TRP A 81 14.09 -1.17 -1.06
C TRP A 81 12.75 -0.46 -1.29
N VAL A 82 11.63 -1.03 -0.84
CA VAL A 82 10.30 -0.40 -0.90
C VAL A 82 10.26 0.80 0.04
N LEU A 83 10.66 0.63 1.31
CA LEU A 83 10.68 1.73 2.28
C LEU A 83 11.63 2.86 1.84
N LYS A 84 12.82 2.53 1.35
CA LYS A 84 13.76 3.53 0.80
C LYS A 84 13.18 4.28 -0.40
N SER A 85 12.44 3.61 -1.28
CA SER A 85 11.76 4.24 -2.42
C SER A 85 10.67 5.20 -1.95
N ILE A 86 9.85 4.79 -0.98
CA ILE A 86 8.80 5.61 -0.36
C ILE A 86 9.39 6.87 0.29
N LEU A 87 10.46 6.72 1.08
CA LEU A 87 11.14 7.86 1.70
C LEU A 87 11.85 8.75 0.66
N GLY A 88 12.33 8.17 -0.44
CA GLY A 88 12.82 8.92 -1.60
C GLY A 88 11.73 9.80 -2.23
N PHE A 89 10.55 9.23 -2.43
CA PHE A 89 9.40 9.97 -2.92
C PHE A 89 8.96 11.07 -1.96
N LYS A 90 8.94 10.80 -0.64
CA LYS A 90 8.69 11.82 0.40
C LYS A 90 9.58 13.05 0.24
N ARG A 91 10.89 12.83 0.04
CA ARG A 91 11.86 13.91 -0.17
C ARG A 91 11.57 14.69 -1.45
N LYS A 92 11.21 14.01 -2.56
CA LYS A 92 10.81 14.68 -3.81
C LYS A 92 9.59 15.59 -3.63
N LEU A 93 8.66 15.21 -2.75
CA LEU A 93 7.48 16.02 -2.42
C LEU A 93 7.78 17.17 -1.44
N ASN A 94 9.01 17.29 -0.92
CA ASN A 94 9.34 18.17 0.21
C ASN A 94 8.34 18.03 1.37
N ASN A 95 7.89 16.80 1.63
CA ASN A 95 6.94 16.53 2.71
C ASN A 95 7.68 16.49 4.07
N SER A 96 7.22 17.32 5.01
CA SER A 96 7.82 17.53 6.33
C SER A 96 7.15 16.73 7.47
N ASP A 97 6.19 15.86 7.17
CA ASP A 97 5.59 14.99 8.19
C ASP A 97 6.65 14.02 8.72
N ASP A 98 6.39 13.32 9.82
CA ASP A 98 7.26 12.22 10.22
C ASP A 98 7.19 11.05 9.21
N ASP A 99 8.19 10.18 9.21
CA ASP A 99 8.29 9.08 8.23
C ASP A 99 7.15 8.08 8.35
N LEU A 100 6.67 7.81 9.57
CA LEU A 100 5.60 6.86 9.81
C LEU A 100 4.25 7.41 9.35
N ALA A 101 3.92 8.67 9.68
CA ALA A 101 2.71 9.34 9.22
C ALA A 101 2.66 9.46 7.69
N PHE A 102 3.81 9.76 7.06
CA PHE A 102 3.91 9.76 5.60
C PHE A 102 3.66 8.36 5.02
N LEU A 103 4.26 7.33 5.62
CA LEU A 103 4.09 5.93 5.22
C LEU A 103 2.63 5.49 5.32
N HIS A 104 1.92 5.81 6.40
CA HIS A 104 0.47 5.56 6.55
C HIS A 104 -0.33 6.26 5.44
N SER A 105 -0.05 7.55 5.22
CA SER A 105 -0.79 8.34 4.23
C SER A 105 -0.59 7.82 2.81
N LEU A 106 0.65 7.47 2.44
CA LEU A 106 0.94 6.88 1.14
C LEU A 106 0.34 5.47 1.00
N SER A 107 0.43 4.65 2.06
CA SER A 107 -0.17 3.30 2.09
C SER A 107 -1.68 3.36 1.86
N ARG A 108 -2.35 4.37 2.42
CA ARG A 108 -3.78 4.63 2.16
C ARG A 108 -4.04 4.91 0.68
N GLY A 109 -3.20 5.72 0.04
CA GLY A 109 -3.28 5.95 -1.40
C GLY A 109 -3.08 4.68 -2.22
N LEU A 110 -2.11 3.84 -1.85
CA LEU A 110 -1.84 2.56 -2.54
C LEU A 110 -3.05 1.62 -2.48
N VAL A 111 -3.62 1.39 -1.30
CA VAL A 111 -4.80 0.50 -1.18
C VAL A 111 -6.00 1.07 -1.93
N LEU A 112 -6.22 2.40 -1.89
CA LEU A 112 -7.33 3.04 -2.61
C LEU A 112 -7.18 2.96 -4.14
N ALA A 113 -5.96 3.03 -4.67
CA ALA A 113 -5.72 2.95 -6.11
C ALA A 113 -6.11 1.59 -6.71
N ASN A 114 -6.24 0.54 -5.89
CA ASN A 114 -6.67 -0.80 -6.31
C ASN A 114 -8.19 -1.01 -6.26
N MET A 115 -8.94 -0.07 -5.70
CA MET A 115 -10.31 -0.32 -5.25
C MET A 115 -11.35 -0.42 -6.36
N ASP A 116 -10.98 -0.35 -7.63
CA ASP A 116 -11.91 -0.63 -8.73
C ASP A 116 -12.28 -2.11 -8.84
N HIS A 117 -11.52 -3.00 -8.20
CA HIS A 117 -11.87 -4.40 -8.08
C HIS A 117 -13.10 -4.59 -7.19
N SER A 118 -14.21 -5.04 -7.80
CA SER A 118 -15.42 -5.49 -7.11
C SER A 118 -15.84 -6.87 -7.59
N SER A 119 -16.58 -7.60 -6.76
CA SER A 119 -17.04 -8.97 -7.06
C SER A 119 -18.46 -9.17 -6.54
N THR A 120 -19.27 -9.94 -7.27
CA THR A 120 -20.60 -10.38 -6.82
C THR A 120 -20.55 -11.65 -5.96
N ARG A 121 -19.36 -12.24 -5.78
CA ARG A 121 -19.18 -13.54 -5.09
C ARG A 121 -18.47 -13.44 -3.74
N TYR A 122 -17.65 -12.41 -3.56
CA TYR A 122 -16.84 -12.22 -2.37
C TYR A 122 -16.58 -10.74 -2.15
N ALA A 123 -16.35 -10.35 -0.91
CA ALA A 123 -15.85 -9.03 -0.61
C ALA A 123 -14.36 -8.93 -1.01
N VAL A 124 -13.87 -7.73 -1.29
CA VAL A 124 -12.48 -7.49 -1.68
C VAL A 124 -11.84 -6.58 -0.64
N ARG A 125 -10.69 -7.00 -0.09
CA ARG A 125 -9.89 -6.18 0.82
C ARG A 125 -8.46 -6.04 0.30
N TYR A 126 -7.95 -4.82 0.29
CA TYR A 126 -6.52 -4.54 0.15
C TYR A 126 -5.96 -4.11 1.50
N VAL A 127 -4.83 -4.67 1.90
CA VAL A 127 -4.15 -4.34 3.17
C VAL A 127 -2.67 -4.08 2.90
N ALA A 128 -2.20 -2.88 3.21
CA ALA A 128 -0.78 -2.54 3.20
C ALA A 128 -0.16 -2.86 4.55
N VAL A 129 0.90 -3.66 4.55
CA VAL A 129 1.57 -4.13 5.78
C VAL A 129 3.07 -3.88 5.72
N THR A 130 3.68 -3.83 6.90
CA THR A 130 5.13 -3.87 7.12
C THR A 130 5.42 -4.65 8.41
N THR A 131 6.64 -4.62 8.93
CA THR A 131 6.98 -5.15 10.26
C THR A 131 7.72 -4.10 11.09
N ASN A 132 7.62 -4.21 12.41
CA ASN A 132 8.41 -3.34 13.31
C ASN A 132 9.91 -3.44 13.03
N GLU A 133 10.40 -4.63 12.67
CA GLU A 133 11.80 -4.82 12.32
C GLU A 133 12.18 -4.05 11.05
N ALA A 134 11.36 -4.12 9.99
CA ALA A 134 11.60 -3.38 8.76
C ALA A 134 11.59 -1.86 8.98
N LEU A 135 10.66 -1.36 9.80
CA LEU A 135 10.62 0.05 10.19
C LEU A 135 11.90 0.45 10.93
N ALA A 136 12.31 -0.33 11.93
CA ALA A 136 13.51 -0.06 12.71
C ALA A 136 14.79 -0.07 11.87
N ARG A 137 14.97 -1.06 10.98
CA ARG A 137 16.13 -1.15 10.06
C ARG A 137 16.23 0.04 9.12
N ASN A 138 15.12 0.68 8.80
CA ASN A 138 15.06 1.86 7.94
C ASN A 138 14.96 3.18 8.72
N GLY A 139 15.16 3.15 10.05
CA GLY A 139 15.20 4.35 10.90
C GLY A 139 13.83 5.01 11.12
N ILE A 140 12.73 4.32 10.82
CA ILE A 140 11.38 4.87 10.99
C ILE A 140 10.96 4.67 12.45
N VAL A 141 10.89 5.77 13.20
CA VAL A 141 10.60 5.75 14.63
C VAL A 141 9.12 5.51 14.89
N THR A 142 8.81 4.45 15.64
CA THR A 142 7.47 4.11 16.10
C THR A 142 7.31 4.49 17.57
N LYS A 143 6.88 5.72 17.87
CA LYS A 143 6.83 6.23 19.25
C LYS A 143 5.85 5.49 20.17
N ASP A 144 4.88 4.75 19.60
CA ASP A 144 3.79 4.09 20.34
C ASP A 144 3.72 2.57 20.12
N LEU A 145 4.65 1.97 19.38
CA LEU A 145 4.69 0.50 19.22
C LEU A 145 5.58 -0.12 20.30
N PRO A 146 5.13 -1.19 20.98
CA PRO A 146 5.97 -1.92 21.92
C PRO A 146 7.28 -2.34 21.25
N PRO A 147 8.39 -2.45 22.01
CA PRO A 147 9.70 -2.78 21.46
C PRO A 147 9.61 -4.04 20.57
N PRO A 148 10.38 -4.09 19.47
CA PRO A 148 10.27 -5.17 18.50
C PRO A 148 10.54 -6.51 19.17
N HIS A 149 9.50 -7.32 19.32
CA HIS A 149 9.58 -8.71 19.73
C HIS A 149 8.98 -9.55 18.58
N GLY A 150 9.83 -9.91 17.62
CA GLY A 150 9.49 -10.75 16.47
C GLY A 150 8.93 -10.02 15.24
N ASP A 151 8.58 -10.80 14.22
CA ASP A 151 7.95 -10.40 12.94
C ASP A 151 6.48 -9.95 13.14
N VAL A 152 6.24 -9.03 14.07
CA VAL A 152 4.90 -8.46 14.26
C VAL A 152 4.55 -7.63 13.04
N ARG A 153 3.55 -8.11 12.28
CA ARG A 153 2.97 -7.37 11.16
C ARG A 153 2.29 -6.10 11.67
N VAL A 154 2.65 -4.98 11.05
CA VAL A 154 2.05 -3.66 11.25
C VAL A 154 1.15 -3.38 10.06
N VAL A 155 -0.12 -3.11 10.30
CA VAL A 155 -1.06 -2.67 9.26
C VAL A 155 -0.93 -1.16 9.10
N LEU A 156 -0.56 -0.72 7.90
CA LEU A 156 -0.37 0.69 7.56
C LEU A 156 -1.64 1.32 7.00
N ALA A 157 -2.39 0.54 6.21
CA ALA A 157 -3.69 0.95 5.70
C ALA A 157 -4.47 -0.28 5.23
N ASP A 158 -5.79 -0.17 5.22
CA ASP A 158 -6.69 -1.13 4.59
C ASP A 158 -7.72 -0.41 3.73
N ALA A 159 -8.31 -1.10 2.75
CA ALA A 159 -9.47 -0.65 2.01
C ALA A 159 -10.36 -1.85 1.67
N PHE A 160 -11.67 -1.66 1.72
CA PHE A 160 -12.64 -2.74 1.64
C PHE A 160 -13.79 -2.39 0.69
N ASN A 161 -14.10 -3.31 -0.22
CA ASN A 161 -15.28 -3.27 -1.07
C ASN A 161 -16.18 -4.44 -0.65
N PRO A 162 -17.44 -4.18 -0.27
CA PRO A 162 -18.38 -5.25 0.01
C PRO A 162 -18.68 -6.06 -1.25
N VAL A 163 -19.33 -7.21 -1.06
CA VAL A 163 -19.93 -7.96 -2.18
C VAL A 163 -20.85 -7.00 -2.94
N ARG A 164 -20.63 -6.89 -4.25
CA ARG A 164 -21.44 -6.04 -5.11
C ARG A 164 -22.82 -6.67 -5.27
N ALA A 165 -23.87 -5.87 -5.07
CA ALA A 165 -25.23 -6.27 -5.42
C ALA A 165 -25.35 -6.51 -6.93
N GLU A 166 -26.23 -7.43 -7.33
CA GLU A 166 -26.56 -7.67 -8.74
C GLU A 166 -27.31 -6.50 -9.38
#